data_AF-A0A1F6GW78-F1
#
_entry.id   AF-A0A1F6GW78-F1
#
_cell.length_a   1.000
_cell.length_b   1.000
_cell.length_c   1.000
_cell.angle_alpha   90.00
_cell.angle_beta   90.00
_cell.angle_gamma   90.00
#
_symmetry.space_group_name_H-M   'P 1'
#
loop_
_entity.id
_entity.type
_entity.pdbx_description
1 polymer ?
#
loop_
_entity_poly.entity_id
_entity_poly.type
_entity_poly.pdbx_seq_one_letter_code
_entity_poly.pdbx_strand_id
1 'polypeptide(L)'
;MKKPFLIILILFVITIGLAIVRTFISNNIVTSGIVLSSIESKTQELETQNAILSEKLYKLTSLSEIAKKAEKLGFFENRNNFAIFSQRPVALKQ
;
A
#
# COMPACT_ATOMS: atom_id res chain seq x y z
N MET A 1 -41.34 54.03 15.01
CA MET A 1 -40.65 53.00 15.82
C MET A 1 -40.59 51.60 15.17
N LYS A 2 -41.33 51.28 14.09
CA LYS A 2 -41.35 49.93 13.48
C LYS A 2 -40.17 49.60 12.54
N LYS A 3 -39.52 50.61 11.96
CA LYS A 3 -38.36 50.45 11.06
C LYS A 3 -37.12 49.79 11.72
N PRO A 4 -36.65 50.23 12.90
CA PRO A 4 -35.52 49.56 13.55
C PRO A 4 -35.85 48.13 14.00
N PHE A 5 -37.09 47.89 14.44
CA PHE A 5 -37.55 46.56 14.82
C PHE A 5 -37.49 45.57 13.64
N LEU A 6 -37.87 46.02 12.43
CA LEU A 6 -37.80 45.18 11.23
C LEU A 6 -36.36 44.81 10.84
N ILE A 7 -35.42 45.73 11.01
CA ILE A 7 -33.99 45.48 10.77
C ILE A 7 -33.44 44.45 11.78
N ILE A 8 -33.79 44.61 13.06
CA ILE A 8 -33.40 43.67 14.12
C ILE A 8 -33.98 42.28 13.86
N LEU A 9 -35.23 42.20 13.43
CA LEU A 9 -35.88 40.93 13.09
C LEU A 9 -35.19 40.24 11.91
N ILE A 10 -34.83 40.98 10.85
CA ILE A 10 -34.10 40.44 9.71
C ILE A 10 -32.72 39.91 10.14
N LEU A 11 -31.98 40.67 10.94
CA LEU A 11 -30.69 40.22 11.47
C LEU A 11 -30.84 38.94 12.31
N PHE A 12 -31.90 38.85 13.11
CA PHE A 12 -32.19 37.66 13.92
C PHE A 12 -32.49 36.44 13.03
N VAL A 13 -33.30 36.59 11.98
CA VAL A 13 -33.58 35.52 11.04
C VAL A 13 -32.31 35.08 10.29
N ILE A 14 -31.50 36.03 9.84
CA ILE A 14 -30.25 35.75 9.12
C ILE A 14 -29.27 34.99 10.02
N THR A 15 -29.08 35.44 11.26
CA THR A 15 -28.16 34.79 12.21
C THR A 15 -28.60 33.37 12.55
N ILE A 16 -29.90 33.13 12.76
CA ILE A 16 -30.45 31.78 12.94
C ILE A 16 -30.24 30.92 11.69
N GLY A 17 -30.54 31.45 10.50
CA GLY A 17 -30.34 30.72 9.25
C GLY A 17 -28.88 30.30 9.05
N LEU A 18 -27.94 31.21 9.28
CA LEU A 18 -26.51 30.93 9.22
C LEU A 18 -26.08 29.88 10.25
N ALA A 19 -26.63 29.93 11.46
CA ALA A 19 -26.33 28.93 12.49
C ALA A 19 -26.79 27.53 12.08
N ILE A 20 -28.01 27.41 11.54
CA ILE A 20 -28.55 26.12 11.06
C ILE A 20 -27.71 25.57 9.91
N VAL A 21 -27.40 26.41 8.91
CA VAL A 21 -26.58 26.01 7.76
C VAL A 21 -25.19 25.56 8.22
N ARG A 22 -24.56 26.30 9.13
CA ARG A 22 -23.25 25.95 9.68
C ARG A 22 -23.28 24.61 10.40
N THR A 23 -24.28 24.36 11.23
CA THR A 23 -24.43 23.08 11.94
C THR A 23 -24.65 21.93 10.97
N PHE A 24 -25.47 22.12 9.93
CA PHE A 24 -25.70 21.10 8.91
C PHE A 24 -24.40 20.76 8.16
N ILE A 25 -23.65 21.76 7.70
CA ILE A 25 -22.36 21.55 7.03
C ILE A 25 -21.37 20.85 7.97
N SER A 26 -21.27 21.32 9.21
CA SER A 26 -20.36 20.73 10.21
C SER A 26 -20.66 19.24 10.44
N ASN A 27 -21.93 18.87 10.58
CA ASN A 27 -22.31 17.47 10.81
C ASN A 27 -21.98 16.58 9.60
N ASN A 28 -22.16 17.10 8.38
CA ASN A 28 -21.78 16.38 7.17
C ASN A 28 -20.26 16.22 7.06
N ILE A 29 -19.48 17.27 7.34
CA ILE A 29 -18.02 17.22 7.32
C ILE A 29 -17.49 16.23 8.37
N VAL A 30 -18.03 16.25 9.58
CA VAL A 30 -17.62 15.31 10.65
C VAL A 30 -17.91 13.86 10.23
N THR A 31 -19.10 13.59 9.69
CA THR A 31 -19.48 12.24 9.26
C THR A 31 -18.59 11.76 8.12
N SER A 32 -18.43 12.56 7.07
CA SER A 32 -17.56 12.24 5.93
C SER A 32 -16.09 12.11 6.35
N GLY A 33 -15.63 12.95 7.28
CA GLY A 33 -14.27 12.89 7.81
C GLY A 33 -13.98 11.62 8.60
N ILE A 34 -14.93 11.15 9.41
CA ILE A 34 -14.81 9.88 10.14
C ILE A 34 -14.75 8.70 9.16
N VAL A 35 -15.62 8.69 8.14
CA VAL A 35 -15.64 7.63 7.12
C VAL A 35 -14.34 7.64 6.31
N LEU A 36 -13.89 8.82 5.87
CA LEU A 36 -12.64 8.98 5.13
C LEU A 36 -11.45 8.50 5.96
N SER A 37 -11.35 8.93 7.22
CA SER A 37 -10.27 8.53 8.12
C SER A 37 -10.27 7.02 8.37
N SER A 38 -11.43 6.39 8.48
CA SER A 38 -11.52 4.94 8.60
C SER A 38 -11.03 4.21 7.33
N ILE A 39 -11.34 4.76 6.15
CA ILE A 39 -10.88 4.19 4.88
C ILE A 39 -9.36 4.36 4.75
N GLU A 40 -8.83 5.56 5.03
CA GLU A 40 -7.39 5.84 5.02
C GLU A 40 -6.63 4.92 5.96
N SER A 41 -7.13 4.72 7.19
CA SER A 41 -6.51 3.82 8.17
C SER A 41 -6.46 2.37 7.66
N LYS A 42 -7.53 1.88 7.01
CA LYS A 42 -7.55 0.53 6.41
C LYS A 42 -6.60 0.41 5.22
N THR A 43 -6.54 1.44 4.37
CA THR A 43 -5.62 1.46 3.23
C THR A 43 -4.17 1.40 3.72
N GLN A 44 -3.82 2.21 4.73
CA GLN A 44 -2.48 2.21 5.31
C GLN A 44 -2.12 0.86 5.96
N GLU A 45 -3.08 0.22 6.63
CA GLU A 45 -2.89 -1.12 7.18
C GLU A 45 -2.58 -2.13 6.06
N LEU A 46 -3.36 -2.14 4.98
CA LEU A 46 -3.17 -3.03 3.84
C LEU A 46 -1.84 -2.78 3.13
N GLU A 47 -1.44 -1.53 2.94
CA GLU A 47 -0.14 -1.17 2.37
C GLU A 47 1.01 -1.71 3.23
N THR A 48 0.90 -1.57 4.55
CA THR A 48 1.89 -2.11 5.50
C THR A 48 1.96 -3.64 5.41
N GLN A 49 0.82 -4.32 5.38
CA GLN A 49 0.75 -5.77 5.23
C GLN A 49 1.37 -6.23 3.90
N ASN A 50 1.09 -5.52 2.80
CA ASN A 50 1.66 -5.80 1.49
C ASN A 50 3.18 -5.59 1.46
N ALA A 51 3.69 -4.55 2.12
CA ALA A 51 5.13 -4.32 2.25
C ALA A 51 5.83 -5.47 2.99
N ILE A 52 5.28 -5.88 4.14
CA ILE A 52 5.79 -7.02 4.93
C ILE A 52 5.75 -8.32 4.13
N LEU A 53 4.64 -8.56 3.41
CA LEU A 53 4.50 -9.75 2.58
C LEU A 53 5.51 -9.76 1.44
N SER A 54 5.73 -8.61 0.80
CA SER A 54 6.71 -8.46 -0.28
C SER A 54 8.13 -8.72 0.23
N GLU A 55 8.49 -8.17 1.39
CA GLU A 55 9.79 -8.43 2.03
C GLU A 55 9.99 -9.92 2.31
N LYS A 56 8.97 -10.59 2.88
CA LYS A 56 9.01 -12.05 3.12
C LYS A 56 9.19 -12.82 1.83
N LEU A 57 8.47 -12.42 0.77
CA LEU A 57 8.57 -13.05 -0.54
C LEU A 57 10.00 -12.90 -1.07
N TYR A 58 10.55 -11.69 -1.12
CA TYR A 58 11.91 -11.47 -1.61
C TYR A 58 12.97 -12.24 -0.81
N LYS A 59 12.80 -12.34 0.50
CA LYS A 59 13.68 -13.14 1.35
C LYS A 59 13.63 -14.62 0.99
N LEU A 60 12.42 -15.17 0.81
CA LEU A 60 12.19 -16.58 0.48
C LEU A 60 12.61 -16.92 -0.96
N THR A 61 12.44 -15.99 -1.90
CA THR A 61 12.86 -16.14 -3.30
C THR A 61 14.30 -15.71 -3.54
N SER A 62 15.01 -15.26 -2.49
CA SER A 62 16.43 -14.92 -2.63
C SER A 62 17.23 -16.16 -3.02
N LEU A 63 18.20 -15.98 -3.92
CA LEU A 63 19.07 -17.08 -4.35
C LEU A 63 19.77 -17.73 -3.15
N SER A 64 20.08 -16.96 -2.11
CA SER A 64 20.68 -17.50 -0.87
C SER A 64 19.75 -18.48 -0.14
N GLU A 65 18.45 -18.18 -0.08
CA GLU A 65 17.49 -19.01 0.64
C GLU A 65 17.10 -20.23 -0.18
N ILE A 66 17.02 -20.08 -1.50
CA ILE A 66 16.89 -21.20 -2.43
C ILE A 66 18.10 -22.13 -2.34
N ALA A 67 19.33 -21.60 -2.34
CA ALA A 67 20.55 -22.39 -2.21
C ALA A 67 20.59 -23.14 -0.86
N LYS A 68 20.26 -22.48 0.25
CA LYS A 68 20.14 -23.14 1.56
C LYS A 68 19.10 -24.26 1.57
N LYS A 69 17.95 -24.06 0.92
CA LYS A 69 16.93 -25.12 0.79
C LYS A 69 17.43 -26.26 -0.09
N ALA A 70 18.09 -25.96 -1.21
CA ALA A 70 18.67 -26.96 -2.08
C ALA A 70 19.72 -27.81 -1.34
N GLU A 71 20.61 -27.18 -0.56
CA GLU A 71 21.58 -27.85 0.30
C GLU A 71 20.90 -28.77 1.33
N LYS A 72 19.86 -28.28 2.02
CA LYS A 72 19.06 -29.10 2.95
C LYS A 72 18.37 -30.29 2.28
N LEU A 73 17.99 -30.15 1.01
CA LEU A 73 17.40 -31.22 0.20
C LEU A 73 18.45 -32.19 -0.38
N GLY A 74 19.74 -31.97 -0.11
CA GLY A 74 20.83 -32.82 -0.55
C GLY A 74 21.42 -32.44 -1.92
N PHE A 75 21.02 -31.30 -2.50
CA PHE A 75 21.67 -30.75 -3.69
C PHE A 75 22.95 -30.02 -3.28
N PHE A 76 24.08 -30.42 -3.84
CA PHE A 76 25.39 -29.80 -3.59
C PHE A 76 25.97 -29.25 -4.88
N GLU A 77 26.69 -28.13 -4.77
CA GLU A 77 27.32 -27.48 -5.91
C GLU A 77 28.52 -28.32 -6.37
N ASN A 78 28.51 -28.73 -7.65
CA ASN A 78 29.63 -29.48 -8.22
C ASN A 78 30.76 -28.52 -8.60
N ARG A 79 31.74 -28.38 -7.71
CA ARG A 79 32.92 -27.49 -7.91
C ARG A 79 33.95 -28.07 -8.88
N ASN A 80 33.74 -29.28 -9.40
CA ASN A 80 34.65 -29.87 -10.37
C ASN A 80 34.33 -29.30 -11.75
N ASN A 81 35.15 -28.36 -12.19
CA ASN A 81 35.20 -27.92 -13.59
C ASN A 81 35.54 -29.13 -14.46
N PHE A 82 34.55 -29.72 -15.11
CA PHE A 82 34.79 -30.64 -16.23
C PHE A 82 35.21 -29.81 -17.45
N ALA A 83 36.46 -29.36 -17.45
CA ALA A 83 37.08 -28.92 -18.69
C ALA A 83 37.29 -30.16 -19.56
N ILE A 84 36.47 -30.32 -20.60
CA ILE A 84 36.68 -31.36 -21.61
C ILE A 84 37.89 -30.91 -22.44
N PHE A 85 39.09 -31.31 -22.01
CA PHE A 85 40.35 -31.02 -22.70
C PHE A 85 40.57 -31.85 -23.97
N SER A 86 39.74 -32.86 -24.23
CA SER A 86 39.90 -33.67 -25.43
C SER A 86 39.14 -33.06 -26.60
N GLN A 87 39.86 -32.35 -27.47
CA GLN A 87 39.43 -32.14 -28.86
C GLN A 87 39.44 -33.52 -29.55
N ARG A 88 38.33 -34.26 -29.48
CA ARG A 88 38.16 -35.46 -30.31
C ARG A 88 37.90 -34.98 -31.74
N PRO A 89 38.77 -35.27 -32.72
CA PRO A 89 38.54 -34.86 -34.09
C PRO A 89 37.26 -35.55 -34.60
N VAL A 90 36.30 -34.74 -35.01
CA VAL A 90 34.98 -35.18 -35.54
C VAL A 90 35.05 -35.73 -36.97
N ALA A 91 36.24 -35.81 -37.57
CA ALA A 91 36.42 -36.43 -38.88
C ALA A 91 37.83 -37.01 -39.03
N LEU A 92 37.91 -38.32 -39.24
CA LEU A 92 39.05 -38.96 -39.90
C LEU A 92 38.84 -38.78 -41.40
N LYS A 93 39.79 -38.14 -42.07
CA LYS A 93 39.80 -37.94 -43.52
C LYS A 93 39.83 -39.32 -44.19
N GLN A 94 38.74 -39.69 -44.88
CA GLN A 94 38.76 -40.73 -45.90
C GLN A 94 39.28 -40.14 -47.21
#